data_AF-C6E4L8-F1
#
_entry.id   AF-C6E4L8-F1
#
_cell.length_a   1.000
_cell.length_b   1.000
_cell.length_c   1.000
_cell.angle_alpha   90.00
_cell.angle_beta   90.00
_cell.angle_gamma   90.00
#
_symmetry.space_group_name_H-M   'P 1'
#
loop_
_entity.id
_entity.type
_entity.pdbx_description
1 polymer ?
#
loop_
_entity_poly.entity_id
_entity_poly.type
_entity_poly.pdbx_seq_one_letter_code
_entity_poly.pdbx_strand_id
1 'polypeptide(L)'
;MKTILALALILTSATLLQAAQEVPPSGTKLGSVTGGVFKEAHLVIDNKCVSCHSAQRIEQALAAGKDMRSIQHRMEQKGVNLTADEQTVLGIFWKDSPLRKKK
;
A
#
# COMPACT_ATOMS: atom_id res chain seq x y z
N MET A 1 55.76 29.63 -27.15
CA MET A 1 55.22 29.07 -25.90
C MET A 1 53.71 29.23 -25.95
N LYS A 2 52.98 28.15 -26.24
CA LYS A 2 51.53 28.14 -26.51
C LYS A 2 50.86 27.05 -25.66
N THR A 3 50.30 27.52 -24.55
CA THR A 3 48.97 27.21 -23.99
C THR A 3 48.38 25.80 -23.99
N ILE A 4 48.01 25.42 -22.76
CA ILE A 4 46.82 24.67 -22.31
C ILE A 4 46.99 23.16 -22.22
N LEU A 5 47.40 22.76 -21.01
CA LEU A 5 47.36 21.41 -20.49
C LEU A 5 45.89 21.03 -20.22
N ALA A 6 45.39 20.04 -20.95
CA ALA A 6 44.11 19.41 -20.70
C ALA A 6 44.21 18.57 -19.42
N LEU A 7 43.44 18.91 -18.38
CA LEU A 7 43.25 18.04 -17.22
C LEU A 7 41.79 17.59 -17.20
N ALA A 8 41.60 16.33 -17.56
CA ALA A 8 40.32 15.67 -17.67
C ALA A 8 39.65 15.57 -16.29
N LEU A 9 38.40 16.05 -16.22
CA LEU A 9 37.45 15.75 -15.16
C LEU A 9 37.24 14.23 -15.09
N ILE A 10 37.58 13.62 -13.96
CA ILE A 10 37.13 12.26 -13.63
C ILE A 10 35.94 12.40 -12.69
N LEU A 11 34.74 12.44 -13.26
CA LEU A 11 33.47 12.29 -12.55
C LEU A 11 33.28 10.81 -12.18
N THR A 12 33.53 10.45 -10.92
CA THR A 12 33.12 9.16 -10.36
C THR A 12 31.68 9.24 -9.84
N SER A 13 30.72 9.08 -10.74
CA SER A 13 29.30 8.89 -10.40
C SER A 13 29.10 7.49 -9.82
N ALA A 14 29.30 7.34 -8.51
CA ALA A 14 28.81 6.20 -7.76
C ALA A 14 27.31 6.38 -7.44
N THR A 15 26.47 6.34 -8.47
CA THR A 15 25.03 6.13 -8.28
C THR A 15 24.82 4.64 -8.03
N LEU A 16 24.89 4.25 -6.77
CA LEU A 16 24.36 2.97 -6.31
C LEU A 16 22.87 2.92 -6.68
N LEU A 17 22.56 1.88 -7.43
CA LEU A 17 21.26 1.45 -7.87
C LEU A 17 20.33 1.29 -6.66
N GLN A 18 19.48 2.29 -6.40
CA GLN A 18 18.39 2.15 -5.43
C GLN A 18 17.35 1.22 -6.06
N ALA A 19 17.44 -0.07 -5.74
CA ALA A 19 16.46 -1.07 -6.15
C ALA A 19 15.07 -0.72 -5.58
N ALA A 20 14.09 -0.56 -6.49
CA ALA A 20 12.66 -0.73 -6.30
C ALA A 20 12.09 -0.41 -4.90
N GLN A 21 11.78 0.86 -4.66
CA GLN A 21 10.79 1.25 -3.64
C GLN A 21 9.60 1.91 -4.33
N GLU A 22 8.79 1.14 -5.06
CA GLU A 22 7.52 1.64 -5.57
C GLU A 22 6.38 0.78 -4.99
N VAL A 23 5.89 1.16 -3.81
CA VAL A 23 4.54 0.79 -3.37
C VAL A 23 3.70 2.06 -3.47
N PRO A 24 2.96 2.24 -4.57
CA PRO A 24 1.51 2.45 -4.43
C PRO A 24 0.69 1.91 -5.64
N PRO A 25 -0.58 1.46 -5.46
CA PRO A 25 -1.68 2.42 -5.42
C PRO A 25 -2.84 2.01 -4.50
N SER A 26 -2.53 1.65 -3.27
CA SER A 26 -3.39 2.06 -2.16
C SER A 26 -3.25 3.56 -2.07
N GLY A 27 -4.35 4.32 -2.04
CA GLY A 27 -4.31 5.78 -1.91
C GLY A 27 -3.36 6.19 -0.79
N THR A 28 -2.80 7.42 -0.89
CA THR A 28 -1.83 7.95 0.08
C THR A 28 -2.38 8.08 1.52
N LYS A 29 -3.59 7.58 1.80
CA LYS A 29 -4.37 7.81 3.02
C LYS A 29 -5.19 6.59 3.49
N LEU A 30 -4.66 5.37 3.47
CA LEU A 30 -5.23 4.24 4.23
C LEU A 30 -5.03 4.34 5.77
N GLY A 31 -5.02 5.56 6.31
CA GLY A 31 -4.81 5.86 7.74
C GLY A 31 -3.34 5.85 8.16
N SER A 32 -3.07 6.28 9.40
CA SER A 32 -1.73 6.44 9.98
C SER A 32 -1.19 5.18 10.69
N VAL A 33 -1.57 3.99 10.23
CA VAL A 33 -1.23 2.72 10.91
C VAL A 33 0.17 2.26 10.51
N THR A 34 0.90 1.63 11.43
CA THR A 34 2.25 1.13 11.19
C THR A 34 2.40 -0.30 11.73
N GLY A 35 3.23 -1.12 11.06
CA GLY A 35 3.52 -2.51 11.46
C GLY A 35 3.50 -3.50 10.29
N GLY A 36 3.86 -4.76 10.54
CA GLY A 36 3.83 -5.83 9.52
C GLY A 36 2.43 -6.00 8.92
N VAL A 37 1.44 -6.35 9.75
CA VAL A 37 0.05 -6.64 9.31
C VAL A 37 -0.54 -5.52 8.44
N PHE A 38 -0.16 -4.28 8.70
CA PHE A 38 -0.55 -3.13 7.88
C PHE A 38 0.00 -3.22 6.45
N LYS A 39 1.30 -3.51 6.31
CA LYS A 39 1.95 -3.69 5.00
C LYS A 39 1.32 -4.87 4.25
N GLU A 40 1.07 -5.99 4.91
CA GLU A 40 0.44 -7.13 4.25
C GLU A 40 -1.00 -6.83 3.82
N ALA A 41 -1.78 -6.13 4.65
CA ALA A 41 -3.14 -5.73 4.27
C ALA A 41 -3.16 -4.80 3.06
N HIS A 42 -2.23 -3.85 2.99
CA HIS A 42 -2.03 -3.00 1.82
C HIS A 42 -1.74 -3.80 0.56
N LEU A 43 -0.85 -4.79 0.64
CA LEU A 43 -0.55 -5.67 -0.48
C LEU A 43 -1.79 -6.44 -0.95
N VAL A 44 -2.62 -6.93 -0.03
CA VAL A 44 -3.88 -7.59 -0.40
C VAL A 44 -4.83 -6.60 -1.08
N ILE A 45 -4.98 -5.38 -0.54
CA ILE A 45 -5.86 -4.36 -1.12
C ILE A 45 -5.42 -4.01 -2.56
N ASP A 46 -4.13 -3.78 -2.76
CA ASP A 46 -3.56 -3.36 -4.05
C ASP A 46 -3.66 -4.45 -5.12
N ASN A 47 -3.58 -5.70 -4.72
CA ASN A 47 -3.62 -6.82 -5.67
C ASN A 47 -5.02 -7.38 -5.90
N LYS A 48 -5.94 -7.26 -4.92
CA LYS A 48 -7.23 -7.95 -4.95
C LYS A 48 -8.44 -7.03 -4.99
N CYS A 49 -8.35 -5.85 -4.36
CA CYS A 49 -9.53 -5.03 -4.07
C CYS A 49 -9.68 -3.81 -4.98
N VAL A 50 -8.63 -3.45 -5.73
CA VAL A 50 -8.61 -2.23 -6.57
C VAL A 50 -8.86 -2.47 -8.06
N SER A 51 -9.05 -3.72 -8.49
CA SER A 51 -9.28 -4.07 -9.90
C SER A 51 -10.61 -3.56 -10.45
N CYS A 52 -11.64 -3.46 -9.61
CA CYS A 52 -12.97 -2.99 -10.02
C CYS A 52 -13.24 -1.52 -9.66
N HIS A 53 -12.55 -0.98 -8.65
CA HIS A 53 -12.73 0.39 -8.16
C HIS A 53 -11.59 0.79 -7.22
N SER A 54 -11.33 2.09 -7.08
CA SER A 54 -10.19 2.58 -6.27
C SER A 54 -10.27 2.22 -4.78
N ALA A 55 -9.09 2.16 -4.14
CA ALA A 55 -8.94 1.99 -2.70
C ALA A 55 -9.64 3.08 -1.87
N GLN A 56 -9.94 4.23 -2.47
CA GLN A 56 -10.69 5.32 -1.83
C GLN A 56 -12.03 4.86 -1.26
N ARG A 57 -12.71 3.87 -1.88
CA ARG A 57 -13.96 3.32 -1.34
C ARG A 57 -13.74 2.59 -0.02
N ILE A 58 -12.59 1.94 0.15
CA ILE A 58 -12.19 1.26 1.38
C ILE A 58 -11.85 2.31 2.44
N GLU A 59 -11.08 3.34 2.08
CA GLU A 59 -10.78 4.48 2.97
C GLU A 59 -12.06 5.13 3.50
N GLN A 60 -13.01 5.42 2.62
CA GLN A 60 -14.30 6.00 2.99
C GLN A 60 -15.13 5.09 3.89
N ALA A 61 -15.12 3.78 3.64
CA ALA A 61 -15.83 2.81 4.48
C ALA A 61 -15.23 2.73 5.89
N LEU A 62 -13.89 2.71 5.97
CA LEU A 62 -13.16 2.73 7.23
C LEU A 62 -13.40 4.02 8.01
N ALA A 63 -13.26 5.18 7.36
CA ALA A 63 -13.50 6.49 7.97
C ALA A 63 -14.94 6.65 8.47
N ALA A 64 -15.90 6.05 7.76
CA ALA A 64 -17.31 6.00 8.17
C ALA A 64 -17.60 4.94 9.25
N GLY A 65 -16.60 4.19 9.72
CA GLY A 65 -16.78 3.16 10.74
C GLY A 65 -17.67 1.99 10.31
N LYS A 66 -17.73 1.70 9.01
CA LYS A 66 -18.56 0.61 8.49
C LYS A 66 -18.03 -0.75 8.91
N ASP A 67 -18.90 -1.76 8.93
CA ASP A 67 -18.49 -3.13 9.12
C ASP A 67 -17.76 -3.66 7.88
N MET A 68 -16.43 -3.61 7.95
CA MET A 68 -15.55 -4.07 6.88
C MET A 68 -15.64 -5.58 6.64
N ARG A 69 -16.02 -6.39 7.63
CA ARG A 69 -16.21 -7.84 7.44
C ARG A 69 -17.41 -8.11 6.52
N SER A 70 -18.52 -7.40 6.75
CA SER A 70 -19.69 -7.48 5.87
C SER A 70 -19.39 -6.96 4.46
N ILE A 71 -18.63 -5.86 4.34
CA ILE A 71 -18.23 -5.32 3.03
C ILE A 71 -17.34 -6.31 2.28
N GLN A 72 -16.33 -6.86 2.95
CA GLN A 72 -15.44 -7.87 2.37
C GLN A 72 -16.23 -9.06 1.83
N HIS A 73 -17.13 -9.63 2.63
CA HIS A 73 -17.98 -10.74 2.20
C HIS A 73 -18.83 -10.38 0.96
N ARG A 74 -19.37 -9.16 0.92
CA ARG A 74 -20.11 -8.68 -0.26
C ARG A 74 -19.22 -8.52 -1.50
N MET A 75 -17.95 -8.15 -1.33
CA MET A 75 -17.01 -8.04 -2.45
C MET A 75 -16.58 -9.41 -2.96
N GLU A 76 -16.45 -10.40 -2.07
CA GLU A 76 -16.20 -11.79 -2.46
C GLU A 76 -17.36 -12.33 -3.32
N GLN A 77 -18.61 -12.05 -2.93
CA GLN A 77 -19.79 -12.37 -3.74
C GLN A 77 -19.83 -11.66 -5.11
N LYS A 78 -19.11 -10.54 -5.25
CA LYS A 78 -19.00 -9.78 -6.51
C LYS A 78 -17.80 -10.19 -7.36
N GLY A 79 -17.02 -11.17 -6.92
CA GLY A 79 -15.94 -11.77 -7.70
C GLY A 79 -14.53 -11.50 -7.19
N VAL A 80 -14.35 -10.81 -6.06
CA VAL A 80 -13.03 -10.80 -5.40
C VAL A 80 -12.75 -12.20 -4.86
N ASN A 81 -11.60 -12.79 -5.19
CA ASN A 81 -11.19 -14.08 -4.66
C ASN A 81 -10.03 -13.88 -3.67
N LEU A 82 -10.31 -14.12 -2.39
CA LEU A 82 -9.36 -14.01 -1.29
C LEU A 82 -9.08 -15.38 -0.69
N THR A 83 -7.82 -15.67 -0.40
CA THR A 83 -7.44 -16.86 0.39
C THR A 83 -7.81 -16.67 1.86
N ALA A 84 -7.81 -17.77 2.64
CA ALA A 84 -8.06 -17.70 4.08
C ALA A 84 -7.06 -16.79 4.82
N ASP A 85 -5.79 -16.78 4.39
CA ASP A 85 -4.75 -15.92 4.95
C ASP A 85 -5.00 -14.45 4.61
N GLU A 86 -5.35 -14.15 3.37
CA GLU A 86 -5.70 -12.79 2.93
C GLU A 86 -6.92 -12.26 3.70
N GLN A 87 -7.95 -13.10 3.88
CA GLN A 87 -9.12 -12.76 4.69
C GLN A 87 -8.74 -12.50 6.15
N THR A 88 -7.82 -13.29 6.71
CA THR A 88 -7.34 -13.15 8.09
C THR A 88 -6.56 -11.86 8.27
N VAL A 89 -5.60 -11.58 7.37
CA VAL A 89 -4.80 -10.34 7.35
C VAL A 89 -5.72 -9.13 7.31
N LEU A 90 -6.66 -9.09 6.37
CA LEU A 90 -7.64 -8.00 6.28
C LEU A 90 -8.50 -7.94 7.56
N GLY A 91 -8.96 -9.08 8.07
CA GLY A 91 -9.77 -9.17 9.28
C GLY A 91 -9.10 -8.64 10.55
N ILE A 92 -7.77 -8.79 10.67
CA ILE A 92 -6.94 -8.20 11.73
C ILE A 92 -6.74 -6.71 11.45
N PHE A 93 -6.38 -6.33 10.23
CA PHE A 93 -6.23 -4.92 9.86
C PHE A 93 -7.49 -4.09 10.12
N TRP A 94 -8.68 -4.59 9.78
CA TRP A 94 -9.96 -3.95 10.11
C TRP A 94 -10.16 -3.77 11.62
N LYS A 95 -9.61 -4.68 12.43
CA LYS A 95 -9.71 -4.58 13.88
C LYS A 95 -8.72 -3.53 14.41
N ASP A 96 -7.47 -3.57 13.97
CA ASP A 96 -6.41 -2.76 14.58
C ASP A 96 -6.23 -1.39 13.90
N SER A 97 -6.99 -1.11 12.85
CA SER A 97 -7.00 0.21 12.20
C SER A 97 -7.37 1.31 13.22
N PRO A 98 -6.56 2.39 13.32
CA PRO A 98 -6.78 3.53 14.22
C PRO A 98 -8.01 4.34 13.82
N LEU A 99 -8.58 4.10 12.63
CA LEU A 99 -9.88 4.64 12.22
C LEU A 99 -11.04 3.99 12.97
N ARG A 100 -10.85 2.79 13.53
CA ARG A 100 -11.84 2.15 14.38
C ARG A 100 -11.76 2.77 15.77
N LYS A 101 -12.74 3.62 16.15
CA LYS A 101 -12.86 4.08 17.54
C LYS A 101 -12.93 2.84 18.45
N LYS A 102 -11.99 2.73 19.41
CA LYS A 102 -12.13 1.78 20.51
C LYS A 102 -13.37 2.21 21.31
N LYS A 103 -14.38 1.35 21.32
CA LYS A 103 -15.56 1.50 22.21
C LYS A 103 -15.14 1.24 23.64
#